data_AF-A0A0A3J2Y8-F1
#
_entry.id   AF-A0A0A3J2Y8-F1
#
_cell.length_a   1.000
_cell.length_b   1.000
_cell.length_c   1.000
_cell.angle_alpha   90.00
_cell.angle_beta   90.00
_cell.angle_gamma   90.00
#
_symmetry.space_group_name_H-M   'P 1'
#
loop_
_entity.id
_entity.type
_entity.pdbx_description
1 polymer ?
#
loop_
_entity_poly.entity_id
_entity_poly.type
_entity_poly.pdbx_seq_one_letter_code
_entity_poly.pdbx_strand_id
1 'polypeptide(L)'
;MIWEINQAKNGESTLLLNGISIYSKYRPFEDARQWVNNELDYSFSNYLLIGLGLGYHLEALSDLEKEKPIYVYYFEQQECDLFYKLNHSKQWWKKSNIHIIHDMKDLPISVDTQIMIPNVWLKAIGYEHPLNSYLEDIKINQVTYKMSAKIMEMNFNNNTLLKDFDPYPSFKCNQAALIASGPSLNETIQWLKDVEGEIELFVVGSALKAVLANQLKPSGVIISDPKAEIKKQLSGTNYKGPLFYLSTSNHEAVQLHEGKRHILFQNGYPDAEKLAMEINFPCIDTGGSVSTTTFSLLELLGFKEIYLFGMDLGFRGNLTHAKLSTSGRTINGKHNLREVISNSGNSIFTTPNLNTYLRWMNREMELRKLRVYNTAWDGAKINNVQYINRQQFQNLIHSKNL
;
A
#
# COMPACT_ATOMS: atom_id res chain seq x y z
N MET A 1 -15.22 -19.72 -13.33
CA MET A 1 -13.79 -20.10 -13.45
C MET A 1 -13.70 -21.59 -13.79
N ILE A 2 -12.52 -22.13 -14.15
CA ILE A 2 -12.35 -23.56 -14.48
C ILE A 2 -11.81 -24.31 -13.26
N TRP A 3 -12.60 -25.23 -12.71
CA TRP A 3 -12.27 -26.02 -11.52
C TRP A 3 -12.00 -27.48 -11.89
N GLU A 4 -10.83 -28.01 -11.51
CA GLU A 4 -10.42 -29.39 -11.83
C GLU A 4 -9.91 -30.11 -10.58
N ILE A 5 -10.53 -31.26 -10.26
CA ILE A 5 -10.06 -32.14 -9.18
C ILE A 5 -9.13 -33.20 -9.78
N ASN A 6 -7.97 -33.34 -9.15
CA ASN A 6 -6.99 -34.37 -9.45
C ASN A 6 -6.66 -35.18 -8.18
N GLN A 7 -5.85 -36.22 -8.35
CA GLN A 7 -5.31 -36.99 -7.22
C GLN A 7 -3.85 -36.59 -6.96
N ALA A 8 -3.53 -36.31 -5.70
CA ALA A 8 -2.17 -36.05 -5.23
C ALA A 8 -1.39 -37.36 -5.03
N LYS A 9 -0.05 -37.27 -4.88
CA LYS A 9 0.81 -38.45 -4.71
C LYS A 9 0.50 -39.26 -3.44
N ASN A 10 -0.01 -38.63 -2.39
CA ASN A 10 -0.45 -39.32 -1.17
C ASN A 10 -1.87 -39.90 -1.25
N GLY A 11 -2.52 -39.83 -2.42
CA GLY A 11 -3.86 -40.36 -2.67
C GLY A 11 -5.00 -39.39 -2.35
N GLU A 12 -4.72 -38.25 -1.70
CA GLU A 12 -5.72 -37.20 -1.42
C GLU A 12 -6.19 -36.49 -2.71
N SER A 13 -7.36 -35.87 -2.66
CA SER A 13 -7.80 -34.98 -3.73
C SER A 13 -6.99 -33.69 -3.72
N THR A 14 -6.69 -33.15 -4.89
CA THR A 14 -6.09 -31.82 -5.07
C THR A 14 -6.90 -31.02 -6.07
N LEU A 15 -6.79 -29.69 -6.02
CA LEU A 15 -7.63 -28.77 -6.78
C LEU A 15 -6.77 -27.87 -7.66
N LEU A 16 -7.15 -27.75 -8.92
CA LEU A 16 -6.67 -26.71 -9.82
C LEU A 16 -7.82 -25.74 -10.11
N LEU A 17 -7.47 -24.47 -10.17
CA LEU A 17 -8.35 -23.39 -10.60
C LEU A 17 -7.63 -22.62 -11.71
N ASN A 18 -8.25 -22.55 -12.90
CA ASN A 18 -7.67 -21.94 -14.10
C ASN A 18 -6.24 -22.47 -14.39
N GLY A 19 -6.02 -23.77 -14.23
CA GLY A 19 -4.72 -24.43 -14.40
C GLY A 19 -3.70 -24.19 -13.28
N ILE A 20 -4.02 -23.38 -12.26
CA ILE A 20 -3.17 -23.13 -11.09
C ILE A 20 -3.55 -24.08 -9.95
N SER A 21 -2.57 -24.80 -9.40
CA SER A 21 -2.80 -25.68 -8.25
C SER A 21 -3.07 -24.86 -6.98
N ILE A 22 -4.30 -25.00 -6.44
CA ILE A 22 -4.71 -24.42 -5.16
C ILE A 22 -4.10 -25.20 -4.00
N TYR A 23 -4.03 -26.53 -4.12
CA TYR A 23 -3.36 -27.38 -3.15
C TYR A 23 -2.14 -28.06 -3.74
N SER A 24 -1.28 -28.55 -2.85
CA SER A 24 -0.11 -29.34 -3.21
C SER A 24 -0.45 -30.55 -4.08
N LYS A 25 0.45 -30.92 -4.98
CA LYS A 25 0.37 -32.19 -5.73
C LYS A 25 0.93 -33.38 -4.93
N TYR A 26 1.49 -33.12 -3.74
CA TYR A 26 2.16 -34.11 -2.92
C TYR A 26 1.34 -34.46 -1.68
N ARG A 27 1.09 -33.47 -0.82
CA ARG A 27 0.37 -33.63 0.46
C ARG A 27 -0.60 -32.46 0.69
N PRO A 28 -1.75 -32.42 -0.03
CA PRO A 28 -2.72 -31.32 -0.01
C PRO A 28 -3.10 -30.82 1.39
N PHE A 29 -3.54 -31.71 2.28
CA PHE A 29 -4.03 -31.33 3.60
C PHE A 29 -2.90 -30.84 4.51
N GLU A 30 -1.76 -31.53 4.50
CA GLU A 30 -0.63 -31.18 5.37
C GLU A 30 -0.01 -29.83 5.01
N ASP A 31 0.16 -29.54 3.72
CA ASP A 31 0.71 -28.27 3.27
C ASP A 31 -0.27 -27.11 3.60
N ALA A 32 -1.58 -27.35 3.47
CA ALA A 32 -2.61 -26.40 3.89
C ALA A 32 -2.56 -26.16 5.41
N ARG A 33 -2.43 -27.22 6.21
CA ARG A 33 -2.32 -27.12 7.68
C ARG A 33 -1.05 -26.42 8.12
N GLN A 34 0.08 -26.67 7.47
CA GLN A 34 1.33 -25.94 7.73
C GLN A 34 1.18 -24.46 7.44
N TRP A 35 0.51 -24.10 6.34
CA TRP A 35 0.23 -22.70 6.02
C TRP A 35 -0.64 -22.03 7.09
N VAL A 36 -1.73 -22.67 7.52
CA VAL A 36 -2.60 -22.14 8.58
C VAL A 36 -1.82 -21.94 9.88
N ASN A 37 -1.02 -22.92 10.31
CA ASN A 37 -0.18 -22.81 11.52
C ASN A 37 0.78 -21.60 11.49
N ASN A 38 1.28 -21.22 10.30
CA ASN A 38 2.23 -20.12 10.14
C ASN A 38 1.56 -18.73 10.04
N GLU A 39 0.28 -18.71 9.69
CA GLU A 39 -0.48 -17.46 9.50
C GLU A 39 -1.40 -17.15 10.68
N LEU A 40 -1.95 -18.17 11.36
CA LEU A 40 -2.93 -18.00 12.43
C LEU A 40 -2.38 -17.16 13.59
N ASP A 41 -3.15 -16.13 13.95
CA ASP A 41 -2.87 -15.26 15.09
C ASP A 41 -4.05 -15.32 16.08
N TYR A 42 -3.78 -15.81 17.29
CA TYR A 42 -4.80 -15.99 18.32
C TYR A 42 -5.20 -14.68 19.02
N SER A 43 -4.61 -13.53 18.67
CA SER A 43 -4.99 -12.23 19.25
C SER A 43 -6.31 -11.68 18.70
N PHE A 44 -6.71 -12.07 17.49
CA PHE A 44 -7.94 -11.59 16.84
C PHE A 44 -9.20 -12.27 17.40
N SER A 45 -10.34 -11.57 17.40
CA SER A 45 -11.62 -12.15 17.86
C SER A 45 -12.29 -13.08 16.86
N ASN A 46 -11.98 -12.97 15.57
CA ASN A 46 -12.56 -13.80 14.52
C ASN A 46 -11.66 -13.89 13.28
N TYR A 47 -11.97 -14.84 12.39
CA TYR A 47 -11.16 -15.18 11.22
C TYR A 47 -11.99 -15.12 9.93
N LEU A 48 -11.42 -14.51 8.88
CA LEU A 48 -11.95 -14.55 7.53
C LEU A 48 -10.98 -15.26 6.58
N LEU A 49 -11.28 -16.49 6.19
CA LEU A 49 -10.53 -17.26 5.21
C LEU A 49 -11.05 -16.98 3.79
N ILE A 50 -10.16 -16.54 2.89
CA ILE A 50 -10.50 -16.31 1.49
C ILE A 50 -10.22 -17.57 0.66
N GLY A 51 -11.28 -18.12 0.07
CA GLY A 51 -11.26 -19.33 -0.75
C GLY A 51 -11.51 -20.60 0.08
N LEU A 52 -12.62 -21.27 -0.22
CA LEU A 52 -13.06 -22.51 0.42
C LEU A 52 -12.31 -23.73 -0.14
N GLY A 53 -12.19 -23.81 -1.46
CA GLY A 53 -11.58 -24.90 -2.20
C GLY A 53 -12.17 -26.27 -1.84
N LEU A 54 -11.32 -27.22 -1.49
CA LEU A 54 -11.72 -28.55 -1.01
C LEU A 54 -11.93 -28.59 0.51
N GLY A 55 -11.74 -27.46 1.20
CA GLY A 55 -11.94 -27.32 2.64
C GLY A 55 -10.69 -27.54 3.49
N TYR A 56 -9.52 -27.88 2.92
CA TYR A 56 -8.35 -28.25 3.75
C TYR A 56 -7.84 -27.12 4.65
N HIS A 57 -7.80 -25.88 4.17
CA HIS A 57 -7.44 -24.71 5.00
C HIS A 57 -8.48 -24.48 6.10
N LEU A 58 -9.77 -24.63 5.77
CA LEU A 58 -10.87 -24.46 6.73
C LEU A 58 -10.87 -25.59 7.78
N GLU A 59 -10.64 -26.84 7.38
CA GLU A 59 -10.54 -28.01 8.26
C GLU A 59 -9.41 -27.79 9.26
N ALA A 60 -8.21 -27.45 8.75
CA ALA A 60 -7.04 -27.12 9.57
C ALA A 60 -7.28 -25.94 10.52
N LEU A 61 -7.92 -24.86 10.06
CA LEU A 61 -8.25 -23.71 10.90
C LEU A 61 -9.25 -24.09 11.99
N SER A 62 -10.29 -24.85 11.65
CA SER A 62 -11.28 -25.35 12.62
C SER A 62 -10.73 -26.42 13.59
N ASP A 63 -9.54 -26.94 13.29
CA ASP A 63 -8.80 -27.84 14.15
C ASP A 63 -7.98 -27.13 15.21
N LEU A 64 -7.50 -25.93 14.90
CA LEU A 64 -6.70 -25.09 15.78
C LEU A 64 -7.56 -24.11 16.59
N GLU A 65 -8.60 -23.56 15.96
CA GLU A 65 -9.56 -22.66 16.58
C GLU A 65 -10.93 -23.33 16.72
N LYS A 66 -11.41 -23.45 17.97
CA LYS A 66 -12.61 -24.20 18.34
C LYS A 66 -13.77 -23.33 18.79
N GLU A 67 -13.48 -22.11 19.21
CA GLU A 67 -14.45 -21.25 19.90
C GLU A 67 -14.79 -20.03 19.05
N LYS A 68 -13.77 -19.36 18.51
CA LYS A 68 -13.98 -18.09 17.80
C LYS A 68 -14.66 -18.31 16.44
N PRO A 69 -15.45 -17.33 15.97
CA PRO A 69 -16.06 -17.40 14.65
C PRO A 69 -15.03 -17.48 13.51
N ILE A 70 -15.28 -18.40 12.58
CA ILE A 70 -14.51 -18.61 11.35
C ILE A 70 -15.45 -18.42 10.16
N TYR A 71 -15.22 -17.36 9.41
CA TYR A 71 -15.92 -17.07 8.17
C TYR A 71 -15.04 -17.53 7.01
N VAL A 72 -15.65 -18.19 6.03
CA VAL A 72 -14.96 -18.60 4.80
C VAL A 72 -15.73 -18.12 3.59
N TYR A 73 -15.05 -17.32 2.78
CA TYR A 73 -15.58 -16.81 1.53
C TYR A 73 -15.29 -17.78 0.40
N TYR A 74 -16.32 -18.17 -0.36
CA TYR A 74 -16.17 -18.89 -1.62
C TYR A 74 -16.52 -17.98 -2.81
N PHE A 75 -15.82 -18.15 -3.92
CA PHE A 75 -15.92 -17.27 -5.09
C PHE A 75 -17.09 -17.64 -6.02
N GLU A 76 -17.40 -18.93 -6.17
CA GLU A 76 -18.44 -19.43 -7.09
C GLU A 76 -19.18 -20.62 -6.49
N GLN A 77 -20.47 -20.80 -6.84
CA GLN A 77 -21.27 -21.93 -6.37
C GLN A 77 -20.61 -23.30 -6.64
N GLN A 78 -19.95 -23.44 -7.79
CA GLN A 78 -19.21 -24.65 -8.15
C GLN A 78 -18.13 -25.02 -7.12
N GLU A 79 -17.44 -24.04 -6.53
CA GLU A 79 -16.47 -24.27 -5.45
C GLU A 79 -17.14 -24.88 -4.22
N CYS A 80 -18.30 -24.34 -3.84
CA CYS A 80 -19.09 -24.79 -2.70
C CYS A 80 -19.58 -26.23 -2.90
N ASP A 81 -20.05 -26.55 -4.11
CA ASP A 81 -20.52 -27.89 -4.46
C ASP A 81 -19.38 -28.93 -4.39
N LEU A 82 -18.17 -28.57 -4.85
CA LEU A 82 -16.98 -29.42 -4.74
C LEU A 82 -16.61 -29.70 -3.27
N PHE A 83 -16.63 -28.65 -2.44
CA PHE A 83 -16.39 -28.77 -1.00
C PHE A 83 -17.38 -29.73 -0.34
N TYR A 84 -18.69 -29.54 -0.58
CA TYR A 84 -19.72 -30.38 0.03
C TYR A 84 -19.63 -31.82 -0.45
N LYS A 85 -19.37 -32.06 -1.74
CA LYS A 85 -19.19 -33.41 -2.28
C LYS A 85 -18.05 -34.16 -1.57
N LEU A 86 -16.93 -33.51 -1.33
CA LEU A 86 -15.78 -34.13 -0.68
C LEU A 86 -15.98 -34.33 0.84
N ASN A 87 -16.71 -33.42 1.50
CA ASN A 87 -16.84 -33.37 2.95
C ASN A 87 -18.22 -33.83 3.48
N HIS A 88 -19.10 -34.35 2.62
CA HIS A 88 -20.46 -34.75 2.98
C HIS A 88 -20.50 -35.74 4.16
N SER A 89 -19.61 -36.74 4.16
CA SER A 89 -19.55 -37.78 5.19
C SER A 89 -18.93 -37.32 6.51
N LYS A 90 -18.01 -36.34 6.48
CA LYS A 90 -17.24 -35.94 7.68
C LYS A 90 -17.99 -34.97 8.60
N GLN A 91 -18.86 -34.11 8.05
CA GLN A 91 -19.69 -33.12 8.76
C GLN A 91 -18.98 -32.15 9.75
N TRP A 92 -17.64 -32.14 9.82
CA TRP A 92 -16.85 -31.28 10.72
C TRP A 92 -17.11 -29.77 10.51
N TRP A 93 -17.60 -29.40 9.34
CA TRP A 93 -17.89 -28.02 8.93
C TRP A 93 -19.25 -27.51 9.41
N LYS A 94 -20.08 -28.36 10.04
CA LYS A 94 -21.37 -27.97 10.63
C LYS A 94 -21.25 -27.38 12.05
N LYS A 95 -20.03 -27.10 12.53
CA LYS A 95 -19.81 -26.45 13.83
C LYS A 95 -20.45 -25.05 13.82
N SER A 96 -21.01 -24.64 14.94
CA SER A 96 -21.73 -23.36 15.06
C SER A 96 -20.85 -22.13 14.86
N ASN A 97 -19.53 -22.26 15.03
CA ASN A 97 -18.57 -21.18 14.81
C ASN A 97 -18.05 -21.12 13.37
N ILE A 98 -18.52 -21.97 12.45
CA ILE A 98 -18.12 -21.94 11.03
C ILE A 98 -19.24 -21.32 10.19
N HIS A 99 -18.90 -20.30 9.41
CA HIS A 99 -19.82 -19.56 8.56
C HIS A 99 -19.30 -19.57 7.11
N ILE A 100 -19.95 -20.33 6.24
CA ILE A 100 -19.62 -20.39 4.79
C ILE A 100 -20.47 -19.34 4.08
N ILE A 101 -19.82 -18.36 3.45
CA ILE A 101 -20.48 -17.16 2.89
C ILE A 101 -20.01 -16.86 1.46
N HIS A 102 -20.85 -16.14 0.70
CA HIS A 102 -20.56 -15.72 -0.67
C HIS A 102 -20.92 -14.27 -0.96
N ASP A 103 -21.83 -13.67 -0.17
CA ASP A 103 -22.13 -12.25 -0.29
C ASP A 103 -21.10 -11.47 0.53
N MET A 104 -20.49 -10.47 -0.10
CA MET A 104 -19.55 -9.58 0.55
C MET A 104 -20.20 -8.79 1.70
N LYS A 105 -21.52 -8.59 1.67
CA LYS A 105 -22.28 -7.92 2.74
C LYS A 105 -22.32 -8.73 4.03
N ASP A 106 -22.16 -10.04 3.93
CA ASP A 106 -22.16 -10.95 5.08
C ASP A 106 -20.76 -11.10 5.67
N LEU A 107 -19.74 -10.44 5.10
CA LEU A 107 -18.39 -10.46 5.63
C LEU A 107 -18.31 -9.59 6.89
N PRO A 108 -17.89 -10.15 8.03
CA PRO A 108 -17.77 -9.43 9.29
C PRO A 108 -16.44 -8.68 9.35
N ILE A 109 -16.19 -7.78 8.40
CA ILE A 109 -14.92 -7.06 8.35
C ILE A 109 -14.92 -6.02 9.46
N SER A 110 -14.21 -6.33 10.54
CA SER A 110 -13.89 -5.40 11.62
C SER A 110 -12.38 -5.22 11.74
N VAL A 111 -11.95 -4.21 12.50
CA VAL A 111 -10.53 -3.97 12.83
C VAL A 111 -9.90 -5.19 13.53
N ASP A 112 -10.71 -6.00 14.20
CA ASP A 112 -10.29 -7.17 14.98
C ASP A 112 -10.54 -8.52 14.26
N THR A 113 -10.59 -8.47 12.93
CA THR A 113 -10.76 -9.66 12.08
C THR A 113 -9.44 -10.03 11.40
N GLN A 114 -8.97 -11.27 11.61
CA GLN A 114 -7.82 -11.76 10.85
C GLN A 114 -8.25 -12.22 9.45
N ILE A 115 -7.84 -11.48 8.42
CA ILE A 115 -8.06 -11.88 7.03
C ILE A 115 -6.93 -12.83 6.59
N MET A 116 -7.28 -14.07 6.26
CA MET A 116 -6.34 -15.13 5.86
C MET A 116 -6.47 -15.39 4.35
N ILE A 117 -5.47 -14.96 3.57
CA ILE A 117 -5.45 -15.10 2.11
C ILE A 117 -4.27 -15.99 1.70
N PRO A 118 -4.52 -17.25 1.28
CA PRO A 118 -3.50 -18.06 0.62
C PRO A 118 -3.06 -17.43 -0.70
N ASN A 119 -1.74 -17.23 -0.88
CA ASN A 119 -1.17 -16.55 -2.05
C ASN A 119 -1.56 -17.18 -3.40
N VAL A 120 -1.87 -18.47 -3.40
CA VAL A 120 -2.28 -19.22 -4.60
C VAL A 120 -3.61 -18.71 -5.16
N TRP A 121 -4.53 -18.26 -4.31
CA TRP A 121 -5.83 -17.74 -4.74
C TRP A 121 -5.71 -16.48 -5.59
N LEU A 122 -4.82 -15.55 -5.20
CA LEU A 122 -4.57 -14.31 -5.96
C LEU A 122 -4.13 -14.59 -7.40
N LYS A 123 -3.40 -15.67 -7.63
CA LYS A 123 -2.98 -16.09 -8.97
C LYS A 123 -4.09 -16.84 -9.69
N ALA A 124 -4.78 -17.71 -8.98
CA ALA A 124 -5.73 -18.65 -9.56
C ALA A 124 -7.05 -18.00 -10.01
N ILE A 125 -7.58 -17.04 -9.24
CA ILE A 125 -8.82 -16.33 -9.62
C ILE A 125 -8.64 -15.44 -10.86
N GLY A 126 -7.40 -15.09 -11.18
CA GLY A 126 -7.04 -14.24 -12.32
C GLY A 126 -7.17 -12.74 -12.02
N TYR A 127 -6.44 -11.92 -12.77
CA TYR A 127 -6.37 -10.46 -12.56
C TYR A 127 -7.65 -9.71 -12.91
N GLU A 128 -8.44 -10.26 -13.84
CA GLU A 128 -9.73 -9.68 -14.25
C GLU A 128 -10.85 -9.92 -13.23
N HIS A 129 -10.61 -10.77 -12.21
CA HIS A 129 -11.61 -11.02 -11.20
C HIS A 129 -11.86 -9.74 -10.36
N PRO A 130 -13.11 -9.32 -10.12
CA PRO A 130 -13.42 -8.05 -9.45
C PRO A 130 -12.78 -7.89 -8.06
N LEU A 131 -12.60 -9.01 -7.33
CA LEU A 131 -11.95 -9.01 -6.02
C LEU A 131 -10.41 -9.05 -6.06
N ASN A 132 -9.80 -9.31 -7.23
CA ASN A 132 -8.36 -9.56 -7.30
C ASN A 132 -7.53 -8.38 -6.80
N SER A 133 -7.87 -7.16 -7.25
CA SER A 133 -7.17 -5.93 -6.87
C SER A 133 -7.23 -5.67 -5.36
N TYR A 134 -8.40 -5.86 -4.74
CA TYR A 134 -8.60 -5.68 -3.30
C TYR A 134 -7.81 -6.72 -2.48
N LEU A 135 -7.89 -8.00 -2.87
CA LEU A 135 -7.19 -9.07 -2.17
C LEU A 135 -5.66 -8.94 -2.34
N GLU A 136 -5.20 -8.48 -3.50
CA GLU A 136 -3.80 -8.18 -3.77
C GLU A 136 -3.30 -7.05 -2.86
N ASP A 137 -4.06 -5.96 -2.74
CA ASP A 137 -3.72 -4.83 -1.84
C ASP A 137 -3.64 -5.28 -0.38
N ILE A 138 -4.64 -6.04 0.09
CA ILE A 138 -4.64 -6.60 1.46
C ILE A 138 -3.39 -7.46 1.66
N LYS A 139 -3.07 -8.38 0.73
CA LYS A 139 -1.92 -9.27 0.88
C LYS A 139 -0.59 -8.52 0.87
N ILE A 140 -0.41 -7.55 -0.02
CA ILE A 140 0.80 -6.71 -0.09
C ILE A 140 1.02 -5.99 1.25
N ASN A 141 -0.05 -5.41 1.82
CA ASN A 141 0.01 -4.72 3.10
C ASN A 141 0.33 -5.67 4.25
N GLN A 142 -0.31 -6.85 4.30
CA GLN A 142 -0.03 -7.88 5.30
C GLN A 142 1.43 -8.34 5.28
N VAL A 143 1.96 -8.64 4.10
CA VAL A 143 3.36 -9.08 3.95
C VAL A 143 4.31 -7.97 4.37
N THR A 144 4.06 -6.73 3.95
CA THR A 144 4.89 -5.57 4.30
C THR A 144 4.89 -5.33 5.81
N TYR A 145 3.72 -5.40 6.45
CA TYR A 145 3.58 -5.24 7.90
C TYR A 145 4.26 -6.38 8.66
N LYS A 146 3.99 -7.65 8.32
CA LYS A 146 4.62 -8.83 8.97
C LYS A 146 6.15 -8.76 8.94
N MET A 147 6.73 -8.28 7.83
CA MET A 147 8.18 -8.09 7.71
C MET A 147 8.73 -6.93 8.55
N SER A 148 7.90 -5.91 8.84
CA SER A 148 8.36 -4.65 9.43
C SER A 148 7.83 -4.38 10.85
N ALA A 149 6.92 -5.20 11.38
CA ALA A 149 6.18 -4.93 12.61
C ALA A 149 7.10 -4.63 13.80
N LYS A 150 8.08 -5.52 14.07
CA LYS A 150 9.03 -5.34 15.18
C LYS A 150 9.86 -4.06 15.08
N ILE A 151 10.32 -3.71 13.88
CA ILE A 151 11.11 -2.48 13.68
C ILE A 151 10.22 -1.24 13.76
N MET A 152 8.98 -1.31 13.28
CA MET A 152 7.99 -0.23 13.40
C MET A 152 7.64 0.04 14.86
N GLU A 153 7.41 -0.99 15.67
CA GLU A 153 7.13 -0.90 17.10
C GLU A 153 8.30 -0.24 17.85
N MET A 154 9.52 -0.73 17.63
CA MET A 154 10.73 -0.14 18.22
C MET A 154 10.90 1.33 17.80
N ASN A 155 10.69 1.64 16.52
CA ASN A 155 10.77 3.01 16.03
C ASN A 155 9.70 3.91 16.64
N PHE A 156 8.45 3.43 16.75
CA PHE A 156 7.34 4.13 17.38
C PHE A 156 7.66 4.52 18.82
N ASN A 157 8.14 3.57 19.61
CA ASN A 157 8.51 3.80 21.01
C ASN A 157 9.63 4.84 21.11
N ASN A 158 10.66 4.78 20.28
CA ASN A 158 11.75 5.77 20.32
C ASN A 158 11.32 7.16 19.81
N ASN A 159 10.54 7.21 18.73
CA ASN A 159 10.12 8.45 18.09
C ASN A 159 9.14 9.25 18.94
N THR A 160 8.26 8.59 19.69
CA THR A 160 7.28 9.26 20.55
C THR A 160 7.92 9.88 21.80
N LEU A 161 9.07 9.36 22.25
CA LEU A 161 9.86 9.98 23.33
C LEU A 161 10.42 11.35 22.96
N LEU A 162 10.54 11.66 21.66
CA LEU A 162 11.01 12.96 21.16
C LEU A 162 9.97 14.08 21.38
N LYS A 163 8.69 13.72 21.59
CA LYS A 163 7.58 14.66 21.87
C LYS A 163 7.45 15.79 20.84
N ASP A 164 7.65 15.49 19.56
CA ASP A 164 7.47 16.43 18.44
C ASP A 164 5.96 16.66 18.13
N PHE A 165 5.14 16.89 19.17
CA PHE A 165 3.68 17.01 19.16
C PHE A 165 3.18 18.45 19.01
N ASP A 166 4.04 19.34 18.53
CA ASP A 166 3.64 20.71 18.24
C ASP A 166 2.63 20.72 17.08
N PRO A 167 1.64 21.65 17.10
CA PRO A 167 0.78 21.86 15.95
C PRO A 167 1.56 22.05 14.65
N TYR A 168 1.01 21.55 13.55
CA TYR A 168 1.65 21.69 12.26
C TYR A 168 1.79 23.15 11.83
N PRO A 169 2.87 23.51 11.12
CA PRO A 169 3.07 24.88 10.68
C PRO A 169 1.99 25.29 9.67
N SER A 170 1.60 26.56 9.72
CA SER A 170 0.80 27.19 8.69
C SER A 170 1.67 27.65 7.53
N PHE A 171 1.16 27.54 6.30
CA PHE A 171 1.84 27.97 5.09
C PHE A 171 1.18 29.20 4.49
N LYS A 172 1.96 29.98 3.73
CA LYS A 172 1.51 31.29 3.23
C LYS A 172 0.66 31.20 1.96
N CYS A 173 0.87 30.14 1.17
CA CYS A 173 0.12 29.92 -0.05
C CYS A 173 -0.69 28.62 0.02
N ASN A 174 -1.69 28.53 -0.86
CA ASN A 174 -2.69 27.47 -0.86
C ASN A 174 -2.31 26.33 -1.81
N GLN A 175 -1.13 26.43 -2.42
CA GLN A 175 -0.61 25.58 -3.48
C GLN A 175 0.63 24.84 -2.99
N ALA A 176 0.73 23.55 -3.29
CA ALA A 176 1.89 22.74 -2.94
C ALA A 176 2.34 21.85 -4.08
N ALA A 177 3.65 21.69 -4.23
CA ALA A 177 4.26 20.69 -5.08
C ALA A 177 4.63 19.47 -4.22
N LEU A 178 4.07 18.31 -4.57
CA LEU A 178 4.50 17.02 -4.04
C LEU A 178 5.60 16.48 -4.95
N ILE A 179 6.82 16.43 -4.44
CA ILE A 179 8.02 16.06 -5.21
C ILE A 179 8.47 14.66 -4.79
N ALA A 180 8.11 13.68 -5.63
CA ALA A 180 8.49 12.28 -5.52
C ALA A 180 9.76 11.95 -6.34
N SER A 181 10.35 10.77 -6.14
CA SER A 181 11.65 10.41 -6.73
C SER A 181 11.57 9.61 -8.04
N GLY A 182 10.42 9.61 -8.71
CA GLY A 182 10.27 8.91 -9.98
C GLY A 182 11.05 9.57 -11.12
N PRO A 183 11.42 8.81 -12.17
CA PRO A 183 12.21 9.31 -13.30
C PRO A 183 11.72 10.61 -13.95
N SER A 184 10.40 10.87 -14.01
CA SER A 184 9.88 12.10 -14.63
C SER A 184 10.26 13.38 -13.88
N LEU A 185 10.74 13.27 -12.63
CA LEU A 185 11.29 14.42 -11.91
C LEU A 185 12.45 15.04 -12.67
N ASN A 186 13.30 14.24 -13.32
CA ASN A 186 14.48 14.77 -14.03
C ASN A 186 14.10 15.73 -15.17
N GLU A 187 12.93 15.51 -15.78
CA GLU A 187 12.41 16.33 -16.89
C GLU A 187 11.72 17.61 -16.39
N THR A 188 11.17 17.57 -15.17
CA THR A 188 10.24 18.57 -14.65
C THR A 188 10.82 19.42 -13.52
N ILE A 189 11.92 18.99 -12.90
CA ILE A 189 12.51 19.66 -11.73
C ILE A 189 12.91 21.12 -11.99
N GLN A 190 13.33 21.47 -13.21
CA GLN A 190 13.67 22.85 -13.56
C GLN A 190 12.45 23.79 -13.53
N TRP A 191 11.23 23.27 -13.70
CA TRP A 191 10.01 24.09 -13.71
C TRP A 191 9.78 24.75 -12.34
N LEU A 192 10.21 24.08 -11.27
CA LEU A 192 10.08 24.56 -9.90
C LEU A 192 10.94 25.78 -9.59
N LYS A 193 12.02 26.02 -10.36
CA LYS A 193 12.86 27.22 -10.19
C LYS A 193 12.15 28.49 -10.62
N ASP A 194 11.27 28.39 -11.61
CA ASP A 194 10.57 29.53 -12.17
C ASP A 194 9.50 30.09 -11.21
N VAL A 195 9.13 29.31 -10.18
CA VAL A 195 8.03 29.60 -9.26
C VAL A 195 8.49 29.51 -7.78
N GLU A 196 9.81 29.58 -7.55
CA GLU A 196 10.36 29.49 -6.20
C GLU A 196 9.82 30.64 -5.33
N GLY A 197 9.21 30.30 -4.18
CA GLY A 197 8.59 31.26 -3.28
C GLY A 197 7.11 31.54 -3.56
N GLU A 198 6.56 31.06 -4.68
CA GLU A 198 5.13 31.17 -5.01
C GLU A 198 4.34 29.90 -4.65
N ILE A 199 5.03 28.78 -4.46
CA ILE A 199 4.47 27.47 -4.13
C ILE A 199 5.29 26.79 -3.04
N GLU A 200 4.64 26.03 -2.15
CA GLU A 200 5.34 25.23 -1.14
C GLU A 200 5.87 23.91 -1.71
N LEU A 201 7.13 23.57 -1.43
CA LEU A 201 7.81 22.39 -1.98
C LEU A 201 7.91 21.27 -0.93
N PHE A 202 7.08 20.24 -1.05
CA PHE A 202 7.07 19.08 -0.16
C PHE A 202 7.75 17.89 -0.81
N VAL A 203 8.90 17.51 -0.27
CA VAL A 203 9.84 16.60 -0.93
C VAL A 203 9.91 15.27 -0.19
N VAL A 204 9.64 14.17 -0.89
CA VAL A 204 9.87 12.85 -0.31
C VAL A 204 11.38 12.64 -0.10
N GLY A 205 11.78 11.96 0.97
CA GLY A 205 13.20 11.81 1.33
C GLY A 205 14.09 11.31 0.20
N SER A 206 13.60 10.38 -0.64
CA SER A 206 14.36 9.86 -1.79
C SER A 206 14.59 10.88 -2.91
N ALA A 207 13.83 11.97 -2.98
CA ALA A 207 14.01 13.05 -3.95
C ALA A 207 14.88 14.21 -3.42
N LEU A 208 15.17 14.24 -2.11
CA LEU A 208 15.84 15.37 -1.45
C LEU A 208 17.16 15.76 -2.12
N LYS A 209 18.03 14.79 -2.40
CA LYS A 209 19.34 15.05 -3.03
C LYS A 209 19.20 15.69 -4.41
N ALA A 210 18.22 15.25 -5.21
CA ALA A 210 17.98 15.81 -6.54
C ALA A 210 17.46 17.25 -6.45
N VAL A 211 16.57 17.52 -5.50
CA VAL A 211 16.02 18.87 -5.23
C VAL A 211 17.13 19.84 -4.78
N LEU A 212 17.95 19.44 -3.81
CA LEU A 212 19.05 20.28 -3.31
C LEU A 212 20.16 20.50 -4.35
N ALA A 213 20.48 19.49 -5.17
CA ALA A 213 21.43 19.64 -6.27
C ALA A 213 20.96 20.68 -7.30
N ASN A 214 19.65 20.91 -7.39
CA ASN A 214 19.05 21.95 -8.21
C ASN A 214 18.82 23.28 -7.47
N GLN A 215 19.39 23.44 -6.26
CA GLN A 215 19.33 24.66 -5.45
C GLN A 215 17.91 25.07 -5.03
N LEU A 216 16.95 24.15 -5.11
CA LEU A 216 15.58 24.36 -4.64
C LEU A 216 15.51 24.18 -3.12
N LYS A 217 14.68 24.99 -2.46
CA LYS A 217 14.49 24.96 -1.01
C LYS A 217 13.19 24.22 -0.65
N PRO A 218 13.26 23.03 -0.02
CA PRO A 218 12.06 22.35 0.46
C PRO A 218 11.37 23.15 1.57
N SER A 219 10.04 23.26 1.49
CA SER A 219 9.17 23.71 2.58
C SER A 219 9.04 22.61 3.65
N GLY A 220 9.17 21.35 3.25
CA GLY A 220 9.22 20.21 4.14
C GLY A 220 9.75 18.97 3.45
N VAL A 221 10.43 18.11 4.21
CA VAL A 221 10.86 16.79 3.77
C VAL A 221 10.04 15.73 4.49
N ILE A 222 9.63 14.67 3.78
CA ILE A 222 8.80 13.59 4.34
C ILE A 222 9.56 12.27 4.30
N ILE A 223 9.60 11.57 5.44
CA ILE A 223 10.05 10.18 5.54
C ILE A 223 8.96 9.32 6.20
N SER A 224 8.85 8.06 5.81
CA SER A 224 7.81 7.17 6.34
C SER A 224 8.26 5.72 6.59
N ASP A 225 9.34 5.27 5.94
CA ASP A 225 9.77 3.87 5.99
C ASP A 225 10.56 3.59 7.31
N PRO A 226 10.33 2.44 7.97
CA PRO A 226 11.04 2.08 9.20
C PRO A 226 12.51 1.69 8.98
N LYS A 227 12.93 1.38 7.75
CA LYS A 227 14.23 0.77 7.46
C LYS A 227 15.42 1.72 7.63
N ALA A 228 16.56 1.14 8.01
CA ALA A 228 17.81 1.87 8.21
C ALA A 228 18.34 2.59 6.95
N GLU A 229 17.89 2.18 5.75
CA GLU A 229 18.26 2.83 4.48
C GLU A 229 17.79 4.29 4.40
N ILE A 230 16.75 4.67 5.15
CA ILE A 230 16.25 6.06 5.18
C ILE A 230 17.33 7.04 5.65
N LYS A 231 18.25 6.63 6.52
CA LYS A 231 19.41 7.45 6.89
C LYS A 231 20.17 7.97 5.67
N LYS A 232 20.39 7.12 4.66
CA LYS A 232 21.13 7.47 3.45
C LYS A 232 20.45 8.56 2.60
N GLN A 233 19.13 8.72 2.73
CA GLN A 233 18.37 9.75 2.02
C GLN A 233 18.71 11.15 2.57
N LEU A 234 18.90 11.27 3.89
CA LEU A 234 19.23 12.52 4.57
C LEU A 234 20.76 12.75 4.68
N SER A 235 21.57 11.69 4.79
CA SER A 235 23.01 11.80 4.95
C SER A 235 23.69 12.55 3.79
N GLY A 236 24.57 13.48 4.14
CA GLY A 236 25.36 14.28 3.19
C GLY A 236 24.58 15.42 2.52
N THR A 237 23.33 15.68 2.93
CA THR A 237 22.51 16.76 2.36
C THR A 237 22.69 18.10 3.07
N ASN A 238 23.16 18.10 4.32
CA ASN A 238 23.17 19.27 5.23
C ASN A 238 21.80 19.97 5.35
N TYR A 239 20.70 19.26 5.02
CA TYR A 239 19.36 19.80 5.11
C TYR A 239 18.95 19.96 6.58
N LYS A 240 18.56 21.19 6.97
CA LYS A 240 18.09 21.53 8.33
C LYS A 240 16.69 22.13 8.35
N GLY A 241 15.95 22.01 7.24
CA GLY A 241 14.56 22.48 7.16
C GLY A 241 13.58 21.55 7.89
N PRO A 242 12.26 21.81 7.79
CA PRO A 242 11.24 20.98 8.42
C PRO A 242 11.29 19.53 7.92
N LEU A 243 11.22 18.58 8.85
CA LEU A 243 11.11 17.14 8.61
C LEU A 243 9.78 16.63 9.18
N PHE A 244 8.92 16.12 8.30
CA PHE A 244 7.72 15.39 8.68
C PHE A 244 8.02 13.89 8.61
N TYR A 245 7.68 13.15 9.67
CA TYR A 245 8.02 11.73 9.75
C TYR A 245 6.86 10.92 10.34
N LEU A 246 6.54 9.77 9.75
CA LEU A 246 5.61 8.83 10.40
C LEU A 246 6.18 8.40 11.74
N SER A 247 5.32 8.23 12.75
CA SER A 247 5.72 7.78 14.08
C SER A 247 6.48 6.45 14.05
N THR A 248 6.27 5.60 13.03
CA THR A 248 6.99 4.34 12.82
C THR A 248 8.26 4.44 11.94
N SER A 249 8.61 5.63 11.45
CA SER A 249 9.79 5.85 10.59
C SER A 249 11.09 5.52 11.30
N ASN A 250 12.17 5.27 10.54
CA ASN A 250 13.48 4.96 11.12
C ASN A 250 13.92 6.00 12.18
N HIS A 251 13.94 5.59 13.45
CA HIS A 251 14.16 6.53 14.55
C HIS A 251 15.56 7.16 14.55
N GLU A 252 16.58 6.44 14.08
CA GLU A 252 17.93 6.98 13.97
C GLU A 252 18.00 8.10 12.92
N ALA A 253 17.32 7.95 11.77
CA ALA A 253 17.24 9.00 10.77
C ALA A 253 16.54 10.26 11.30
N VAL A 254 15.48 10.08 12.11
CA VAL A 254 14.75 11.17 12.78
C VAL A 254 15.62 11.85 13.83
N GLN A 255 16.33 11.07 14.65
CA GLN A 255 17.17 11.58 15.74
C GLN A 255 18.37 12.38 15.22
N LEU A 256 18.96 11.97 14.10
CA LEU A 256 20.10 12.66 13.47
C LEU A 256 19.71 13.96 12.76
N HIS A 257 18.42 14.24 12.56
CA HIS A 257 17.98 15.47 11.93
C HIS A 257 18.07 16.65 12.89
N GLU A 258 18.84 17.68 12.51
CA GLU A 258 19.07 18.87 13.34
C GLU A 258 17.99 19.96 13.17
N GLY A 259 17.14 19.84 12.16
CA GLY A 259 16.07 20.80 11.88
C GLY A 259 14.80 20.56 12.69
N LYS A 260 13.78 21.40 12.48
CA LYS A 260 12.47 21.21 13.12
C LYS A 260 11.84 19.91 12.62
N ARG A 261 11.30 19.11 13.55
CA ARG A 261 10.63 17.84 13.28
C ARG A 261 9.15 17.94 13.61
N HIS A 262 8.35 17.18 12.86
CA HIS A 262 6.90 17.07 13.01
C HIS A 262 6.51 15.61 12.87
N ILE A 263 6.00 15.00 13.94
CA ILE A 263 5.53 13.62 13.90
C ILE A 263 4.20 13.53 13.16
N LEU A 264 3.99 12.43 12.44
CA LEU A 264 2.75 12.08 11.77
C LEU A 264 2.25 10.76 12.37
N PHE A 265 1.01 10.75 12.89
CA PHE A 265 0.36 9.51 13.30
C PHE A 265 -0.45 8.95 12.14
N GLN A 266 -0.42 7.63 11.98
CA GLN A 266 -1.03 6.94 10.85
C GLN A 266 -2.30 6.19 11.27
N ASN A 267 -3.35 6.31 10.47
CA ASN A 267 -4.51 5.43 10.56
C ASN A 267 -4.11 3.97 10.26
N GLY A 268 -4.75 3.02 10.94
CA GLY A 268 -4.49 1.59 10.81
C GLY A 268 -3.26 1.10 11.58
N TYR A 269 -2.71 1.90 12.49
CA TYR A 269 -1.67 1.47 13.45
C TYR A 269 -2.15 1.77 14.88
N PRO A 270 -2.64 0.76 15.63
CA PRO A 270 -3.39 0.97 16.87
C PRO A 270 -2.70 1.86 17.92
N ASP A 271 -1.40 1.68 18.14
CA ASP A 271 -0.68 2.49 19.14
C ASP A 271 -0.57 3.96 18.71
N ALA A 272 -0.46 4.23 17.41
CA ALA A 272 -0.43 5.59 16.87
C ALA A 272 -1.78 6.26 17.01
N GLU A 273 -2.87 5.55 16.68
CA GLU A 273 -4.24 6.06 16.82
C GLU A 273 -4.60 6.33 18.29
N LYS A 274 -4.23 5.40 19.18
CA LYS A 274 -4.44 5.54 20.63
C LYS A 274 -3.72 6.78 21.17
N LEU A 275 -2.42 6.91 20.89
CA LEU A 275 -1.65 8.04 21.38
C LEU A 275 -2.17 9.36 20.79
N ALA A 276 -2.42 9.41 19.48
CA ALA A 276 -2.97 10.59 18.81
C ALA A 276 -4.30 11.03 19.44
N MET A 277 -5.19 10.09 19.78
CA MET A 277 -6.44 10.38 20.50
C MET A 277 -6.16 10.95 21.90
N GLU A 278 -5.25 10.36 22.67
CA GLU A 278 -4.90 10.80 24.03
C GLU A 278 -4.35 12.24 24.06
N ILE A 279 -3.59 12.63 23.04
CA ILE A 279 -3.01 13.99 22.93
C ILE A 279 -3.81 14.94 22.02
N ASN A 280 -5.01 14.54 21.57
CA ASN A 280 -5.87 15.28 20.65
C ASN A 280 -5.12 15.79 19.40
N PHE A 281 -4.44 14.86 18.73
CA PHE A 281 -3.60 15.11 17.56
C PHE A 281 -4.15 14.35 16.34
N PRO A 282 -4.04 14.89 15.12
CA PRO A 282 -4.60 14.24 13.94
C PRO A 282 -3.82 12.99 13.50
N CYS A 283 -4.54 12.07 12.88
CA CYS A 283 -3.97 10.97 12.11
C CYS A 283 -4.13 11.20 10.60
N ILE A 284 -3.28 10.54 9.80
CA ILE A 284 -3.34 10.57 8.33
C ILE A 284 -3.38 9.16 7.74
N ASP A 285 -3.96 9.06 6.55
CA ASP A 285 -3.84 7.87 5.72
C ASP A 285 -2.49 7.85 5.00
N THR A 286 -1.82 6.70 5.01
CA THR A 286 -0.46 6.59 4.42
C THR A 286 -0.48 6.10 2.99
N GLY A 287 -1.50 5.33 2.57
CA GLY A 287 -1.60 4.72 1.24
C GLY A 287 -0.46 3.75 0.88
N GLY A 288 0.39 3.37 1.84
CA GLY A 288 1.48 2.40 1.65
C GLY A 288 2.77 2.94 1.01
N SER A 289 2.89 4.25 0.76
CA SER A 289 4.10 4.90 0.23
C SER A 289 4.37 6.26 0.86
N VAL A 290 5.61 6.76 0.75
CA VAL A 290 5.96 8.12 1.20
C VAL A 290 5.14 9.15 0.42
N SER A 291 5.00 9.00 -0.90
CA SER A 291 4.26 9.94 -1.75
C SER A 291 2.78 10.03 -1.37
N THR A 292 2.11 8.91 -1.14
CA THR A 292 0.70 8.88 -0.70
C THR A 292 0.55 9.45 0.72
N THR A 293 1.53 9.22 1.60
CA THR A 293 1.59 9.84 2.93
C THR A 293 1.74 11.37 2.80
N THR A 294 2.63 11.84 1.92
CA THR A 294 2.79 13.26 1.64
C THR A 294 1.50 13.86 1.08
N PHE A 295 0.79 13.15 0.21
CA PHE A 295 -0.50 13.62 -0.32
C PHE A 295 -1.53 13.87 0.80
N SER A 296 -1.72 12.91 1.71
CA SER A 296 -2.60 13.10 2.87
C SER A 296 -2.14 14.21 3.81
N LEU A 297 -0.82 14.35 4.01
CA LEU A 297 -0.27 15.46 4.78
C LEU A 297 -0.61 16.81 4.14
N LEU A 298 -0.47 16.96 2.83
CA LEU A 298 -0.81 18.21 2.14
C LEU A 298 -2.27 18.61 2.31
N GLU A 299 -3.19 17.63 2.25
CA GLU A 299 -4.60 17.89 2.55
C GLU A 299 -4.79 18.33 4.00
N LEU A 300 -4.17 17.64 4.96
CA LEU A 300 -4.26 17.97 6.38
C LEU A 300 -3.71 19.36 6.70
N LEU A 301 -2.65 19.79 5.99
CA LEU A 301 -2.09 21.14 6.08
C LEU A 301 -2.96 22.21 5.40
N GLY A 302 -4.05 21.83 4.75
CA GLY A 302 -5.04 22.73 4.16
C GLY A 302 -4.73 23.18 2.72
N PHE A 303 -3.79 22.53 2.03
CA PHE A 303 -3.52 22.84 0.62
C PHE A 303 -4.71 22.42 -0.25
N LYS A 304 -5.13 23.32 -1.15
CA LYS A 304 -6.30 23.11 -2.03
C LYS A 304 -5.92 22.70 -3.44
N GLU A 305 -4.65 22.93 -3.80
CA GLU A 305 -4.13 22.70 -5.13
C GLU A 305 -2.75 22.04 -5.03
N ILE A 306 -2.64 20.83 -5.57
CA ILE A 306 -1.47 19.98 -5.43
C ILE A 306 -0.93 19.62 -6.82
N TYR A 307 0.37 19.82 -7.01
CA TYR A 307 1.07 19.48 -8.25
C TYR A 307 2.01 18.31 -8.00
N LEU A 308 1.80 17.21 -8.71
CA LEU A 308 2.58 16.00 -8.56
C LEU A 308 3.80 16.04 -9.50
N PHE A 309 5.00 15.96 -8.92
CA PHE A 309 6.28 15.87 -9.63
C PHE A 309 6.94 14.54 -9.30
N GLY A 310 7.43 13.81 -10.32
CA GLY A 310 8.11 12.52 -10.11
C GLY A 310 7.23 11.41 -9.53
N MET A 311 5.90 11.54 -9.58
CA MET A 311 4.97 10.51 -9.11
C MET A 311 4.53 9.62 -10.28
N ASP A 312 5.48 8.83 -10.79
CA ASP A 312 5.28 8.08 -12.04
C ASP A 312 4.33 6.90 -11.90
N LEU A 313 4.40 6.12 -10.81
CA LEU A 313 3.55 4.93 -10.55
C LEU A 313 3.51 3.87 -11.68
N GLY A 314 4.42 3.96 -12.64
CA GLY A 314 4.55 3.10 -13.81
C GLY A 314 5.80 3.45 -14.61
N PHE A 315 6.10 2.66 -15.65
CA PHE A 315 7.27 2.84 -16.50
C PHE A 315 7.05 2.26 -17.90
N ARG A 316 7.73 2.84 -18.89
CA ARG A 316 7.81 2.30 -20.26
C ARG A 316 8.80 1.13 -20.33
N GLY A 317 8.48 0.10 -21.12
CA GLY A 317 9.42 -0.98 -21.46
C GLY A 317 9.50 -2.15 -20.45
N ASN A 318 10.63 -2.88 -20.46
CA ASN A 318 10.83 -4.13 -19.71
C ASN A 318 11.32 -3.91 -18.25
N LEU A 319 11.43 -5.01 -17.48
CA LEU A 319 11.87 -5.09 -16.07
C LEU A 319 13.11 -4.27 -15.66
N THR A 320 13.99 -3.91 -16.59
CA THR A 320 15.17 -3.07 -16.30
C THR A 320 14.76 -1.62 -15.94
N HIS A 321 13.73 -1.08 -16.60
CA HIS A 321 13.16 0.23 -16.26
C HIS A 321 12.41 0.19 -14.93
N ALA A 322 11.86 -0.98 -14.58
CA ALA A 322 11.21 -1.20 -13.30
C ALA A 322 12.19 -1.11 -12.10
N LYS A 323 13.46 -1.47 -12.28
CA LYS A 323 14.51 -1.26 -11.25
C LYS A 323 14.80 0.23 -11.03
N LEU A 324 14.79 1.04 -12.09
CA LEU A 324 14.98 2.49 -12.03
C LEU A 324 13.79 3.20 -11.37
N SER A 325 12.55 2.71 -11.56
CA SER A 325 11.34 3.31 -10.99
C SER A 325 11.05 2.90 -9.52
N THR A 326 11.63 1.81 -9.02
CA THR A 326 11.34 1.26 -7.68
C THR A 326 12.38 1.58 -6.60
N SER A 327 13.17 2.63 -6.76
CA SER A 327 14.21 3.00 -5.79
C SER A 327 15.14 1.84 -5.44
N GLY A 328 15.47 0.96 -6.40
CA GLY A 328 16.43 -0.13 -6.23
C GLY A 328 15.87 -1.49 -5.79
N ARG A 329 14.55 -1.73 -5.81
CA ARG A 329 14.00 -3.06 -5.51
C ARG A 329 14.25 -4.05 -6.67
N THR A 330 14.79 -5.24 -6.36
CA THR A 330 15.04 -6.30 -7.35
C THR A 330 13.73 -6.98 -7.74
N ILE A 331 13.34 -6.91 -9.02
CA ILE A 331 12.13 -7.56 -9.54
C ILE A 331 12.51 -8.91 -10.16
N ASN A 332 11.98 -10.00 -9.61
CA ASN A 332 12.08 -11.33 -10.20
C ASN A 332 10.85 -11.63 -11.07
N GLY A 333 11.05 -11.71 -12.40
CA GLY A 333 10.13 -12.30 -13.37
C GLY A 333 9.18 -11.32 -14.09
N LYS A 334 9.01 -11.51 -15.42
CA LYS A 334 8.09 -10.75 -16.28
C LYS A 334 6.61 -10.96 -15.91
N HIS A 335 6.28 -12.04 -15.21
CA HIS A 335 4.91 -12.49 -14.93
C HIS A 335 4.16 -11.70 -13.85
N ASN A 336 4.73 -10.64 -13.27
CA ASN A 336 4.09 -9.93 -12.16
C ASN A 336 3.89 -8.43 -12.40
N LEU A 337 4.01 -7.96 -13.65
CA LEU A 337 3.65 -6.59 -13.99
C LEU A 337 2.15 -6.47 -14.25
N ARG A 338 1.61 -5.27 -14.08
CA ARG A 338 0.24 -4.89 -14.46
C ARG A 338 0.35 -3.87 -15.59
N GLU A 339 -0.57 -3.95 -16.54
CA GLU A 339 -0.69 -2.97 -17.62
C GLU A 339 -1.62 -1.84 -17.16
N VAL A 340 -1.21 -0.59 -17.37
CA VAL A 340 -1.99 0.60 -17.02
C VAL A 340 -1.80 1.66 -18.10
N ILE A 341 -2.71 2.63 -18.17
CA ILE A 341 -2.63 3.73 -19.13
C ILE A 341 -1.82 4.88 -18.53
N SER A 342 -0.91 5.47 -19.31
CA SER A 342 -0.14 6.67 -18.93
C SER A 342 -0.93 7.96 -19.13
N ASN A 343 -0.43 9.07 -18.60
CA ASN A 343 -0.96 10.40 -18.88
C ASN A 343 -0.93 10.76 -20.39
N SER A 344 0.06 10.22 -21.12
CA SER A 344 0.16 10.33 -22.58
C SER A 344 -0.82 9.46 -23.38
N GLY A 345 -1.62 8.63 -22.71
CA GLY A 345 -2.58 7.72 -23.34
C GLY A 345 -1.97 6.41 -23.85
N ASN A 346 -0.68 6.18 -23.59
CA ASN A 346 0.00 4.95 -23.98
C ASN A 346 -0.18 3.87 -22.92
N SER A 347 -0.11 2.61 -23.35
CA SER A 347 0.03 1.50 -22.41
C SER A 347 1.44 1.47 -21.81
N ILE A 348 1.52 1.35 -20.48
CA ILE A 348 2.76 1.21 -19.71
C ILE A 348 2.62 0.10 -18.69
N PHE A 349 3.73 -0.30 -18.07
CA PHE A 349 3.73 -1.31 -17.02
C PHE A 349 3.87 -0.69 -15.64
N THR A 350 3.31 -1.37 -14.64
CA THR A 350 3.50 -1.07 -13.23
C THR A 350 3.74 -2.34 -12.43
N THR A 351 4.37 -2.21 -11.27
CA THR A 351 4.55 -3.34 -10.34
C THR A 351 3.34 -3.43 -9.39
N PRO A 352 3.07 -4.57 -8.75
CA PRO A 352 1.91 -4.70 -7.87
C PRO A 352 1.90 -3.64 -6.75
N ASN A 353 3.06 -3.36 -6.15
CA ASN A 353 3.19 -2.32 -5.12
C ASN A 353 2.86 -0.92 -5.64
N LEU A 354 3.38 -0.55 -6.82
CA LEU A 354 3.06 0.75 -7.43
C LEU A 354 1.59 0.84 -7.84
N ASN A 355 1.01 -0.30 -8.26
CA ASN A 355 -0.40 -0.38 -8.60
C ASN A 355 -1.30 -0.19 -7.37
N THR A 356 -0.91 -0.71 -6.20
CA THR A 356 -1.59 -0.41 -4.92
C THR A 356 -1.64 1.09 -4.66
N TYR A 357 -0.53 1.81 -4.89
CA TYR A 357 -0.47 3.26 -4.70
C TYR A 357 -1.33 4.01 -5.73
N LEU A 358 -1.35 3.52 -6.97
CA LEU A 358 -2.22 4.07 -8.03
C LEU A 358 -3.70 3.88 -7.69
N ARG A 359 -4.11 2.68 -7.24
CA ARG A 359 -5.48 2.39 -6.80
C ARG A 359 -5.88 3.25 -5.61
N TRP A 360 -4.97 3.42 -4.64
CA TRP A 360 -5.18 4.32 -3.51
C TRP A 360 -5.43 5.75 -4.00
N MET A 361 -4.55 6.30 -4.85
CA MET A 361 -4.72 7.64 -5.41
C MET A 361 -6.04 7.79 -6.17
N ASN A 362 -6.42 6.82 -7.01
CA ASN A 362 -7.68 6.86 -7.75
C ASN A 362 -8.89 6.95 -6.80
N ARG A 363 -8.90 6.14 -5.74
CA ARG A 363 -9.95 6.19 -4.72
C ARG A 363 -9.99 7.53 -4.00
N GLU A 364 -8.83 8.05 -3.58
CA GLU A 364 -8.79 9.35 -2.90
C GLU A 364 -9.26 10.49 -3.82
N MET A 365 -9.01 10.41 -5.13
CA MET A 365 -9.48 11.41 -6.11
C MET A 365 -10.98 11.30 -6.44
N GLU A 366 -11.63 10.20 -6.08
CA GLU A 366 -13.09 10.06 -6.14
C GLU A 366 -13.77 10.62 -4.89
N LEU A 367 -13.11 10.52 -3.74
CA LEU A 367 -13.67 10.92 -2.44
C LEU A 367 -13.38 12.38 -2.09
N ARG A 368 -12.20 12.89 -2.44
CA ARG A 368 -11.69 14.20 -2.00
C ARG A 368 -11.93 15.27 -3.06
N LYS A 369 -12.22 16.50 -2.62
CA LYS A 369 -12.45 17.67 -3.51
C LYS A 369 -11.21 18.54 -3.64
N LEU A 370 -10.07 17.92 -3.97
CA LEU A 370 -8.79 18.62 -4.18
C LEU A 370 -8.54 18.87 -5.67
N ARG A 371 -7.92 19.99 -6.01
CA ARG A 371 -7.42 20.21 -7.38
C ARG A 371 -6.03 19.61 -7.48
N VAL A 372 -5.88 18.54 -8.25
CA VAL A 372 -4.61 17.84 -8.38
C VAL A 372 -4.20 17.81 -9.85
N TYR A 373 -2.93 18.09 -10.11
CA TYR A 373 -2.35 18.02 -11.46
C TYR A 373 -1.13 17.12 -11.47
N ASN A 374 -0.94 16.40 -12.57
CA ASN A 374 0.18 15.50 -12.79
C ASN A 374 1.14 16.09 -13.84
N THR A 375 2.45 16.03 -13.58
CA THR A 375 3.48 16.49 -14.53
C THR A 375 4.23 15.34 -15.22
N ALA A 376 3.96 14.09 -14.84
CA ALA A 376 4.61 12.90 -15.39
C ALA A 376 3.94 12.42 -16.69
N TRP A 377 4.40 12.89 -17.86
CA TRP A 377 3.80 12.52 -19.16
C TRP A 377 3.71 11.01 -19.40
N ASP A 378 4.76 10.28 -19.00
CA ASP A 378 4.85 8.82 -19.14
C ASP A 378 4.61 8.06 -17.83
N GLY A 379 4.17 8.76 -16.79
CA GLY A 379 3.65 8.16 -15.57
C GLY A 379 2.23 7.63 -15.77
N ALA A 380 1.81 6.72 -14.90
CA ALA A 380 0.46 6.18 -14.86
C ALA A 380 -0.57 7.31 -14.65
N LYS A 381 -1.66 7.21 -15.41
CA LYS A 381 -2.79 8.13 -15.31
C LYS A 381 -3.53 7.87 -14.00
N ILE A 382 -3.71 8.94 -13.22
CA ILE A 382 -4.54 8.94 -12.02
C ILE A 382 -5.91 9.51 -12.40
N ASN A 383 -6.99 8.84 -11.99
CA ASN A 383 -8.36 9.27 -12.26
C ASN A 383 -8.62 10.66 -11.68
N ASN A 384 -9.34 11.50 -12.42
CA ASN A 384 -9.67 12.89 -12.06
C ASN A 384 -8.45 13.81 -11.83
N VAL A 385 -7.24 13.40 -12.22
CA VAL A 385 -6.03 14.23 -12.16
C VAL A 385 -5.62 14.61 -13.57
N GLN A 386 -5.60 15.91 -13.86
CA GLN A 386 -5.23 16.41 -15.18
C GLN A 386 -3.70 16.44 -15.35
N TYR A 387 -3.21 15.96 -16.49
CA TYR A 387 -1.83 16.22 -16.91
C TYR A 387 -1.65 17.68 -17.35
N ILE A 388 -0.55 18.31 -16.93
CA ILE A 388 -0.17 19.66 -17.35
C ILE A 388 1.29 19.72 -17.81
N ASN A 389 1.55 20.58 -18.80
CA ASN A 389 2.91 20.92 -19.23
C ASN A 389 3.47 22.16 -18.49
N ARG A 390 4.73 22.52 -18.75
CA ARG A 390 5.40 23.66 -18.11
C ARG A 390 4.63 24.97 -18.21
N GLN A 391 4.12 25.29 -19.40
CA GLN A 391 3.41 26.54 -19.64
C GLN A 391 2.10 26.60 -18.84
N GLN A 392 1.35 25.50 -18.84
CA GLN A 392 0.12 25.39 -18.06
C GLN A 392 0.40 25.47 -16.56
N PHE A 393 1.46 24.81 -16.08
CA PHE A 393 1.90 24.91 -14.69
C PHE A 393 2.22 26.35 -14.29
N GLN A 394 3.08 27.04 -15.04
CA GLN A 394 3.42 28.44 -14.79
C GLN A 394 2.18 29.34 -14.80
N ASN A 395 1.27 29.15 -15.76
CA ASN A 395 0.03 29.93 -15.82
C ASN A 395 -0.86 29.69 -14.59
N LEU A 396 -0.97 28.45 -14.12
CA LEU A 396 -1.79 28.10 -12.94
C LEU A 396 -1.22 28.67 -11.63
N ILE A 397 0.10 28.84 -11.53
CA ILE A 397 0.74 29.52 -10.40
C ILE A 397 0.53 31.04 -10.49
N HIS A 398 0.94 31.67 -11.60
CA HIS A 398 0.92 33.14 -11.72
C HIS A 398 -0.49 33.74 -11.78
N SER A 399 -1.46 33.06 -12.39
CA SER A 399 -2.84 33.59 -12.54
C SER A 399 -3.60 33.78 -11.23
N LYS A 400 -3.05 33.30 -10.11
CA LYS A 400 -3.68 33.38 -8.78
C LYS A 400 -2.92 34.24 -7.79
N ASN A 401 -1.76 34.78 -8.20
CA ASN A 401 -0.98 35.76 -7.45
C ASN A 401 -1.26 37.22 -7.90
N LEU A 402 -2.19 37.39 -8.84
CA LEU A 402 -2.86 38.64 -9.21
C LEU A 402 -4.26 38.65 -8.60
#